data_AF-A0A8D8QJK9-F1
#
_entry.id   AF-A0A8D8QJK9-F1
#
_cell.length_a   1.000
_cell.length_b   1.000
_cell.length_c   1.000
_cell.angle_alpha   90.00
_cell.angle_beta   90.00
_cell.angle_gamma   90.00
#
_symmetry.space_group_name_H-M   'P 1'
#
loop_
_entity.id
_entity.type
_entity.pdbx_description
1 polymer ?
#
loop_
_entity_poly.entity_id
_entity_poly.type
_entity_poly.pdbx_seq_one_letter_code
_entity_poly.pdbx_strand_id
1 'polypeptide(L)'
;MGNELDHVYRLKSAAIYAISCLVRNFPTAQNVLIQNGGLNILLNEKIFVNNCENGYKLQLKIASLLTTLLQERYDAEINFNIQRSKLEELDPSFFSSLPSPHHQSAADSDSSSTDRESAAHSYEYNITLSKFLEARSKLDQYSELNLGYSLANLQWCNIAKTLFIKNNHKTNMETVTNILLTNLNLCDKFGRDKQLRNILVKIRDSFGEYEEGAELNLIQLYEVLVEGEGERRNVKEEERGKHRYDKDEL
;
A
#
# COMPACT_ATOMS: atom_id res chain seq x y z
N MET A 1 35.04 22.96 -2.06
CA MET A 1 33.66 22.91 -1.51
C MET A 1 32.87 21.65 -1.88
N GLY A 2 33.29 20.80 -2.84
CA GLY A 2 32.56 19.57 -3.20
C GLY A 2 32.58 18.44 -2.15
N ASN A 3 33.65 18.32 -1.35
CA ASN A 3 33.83 17.19 -0.41
C ASN A 3 32.94 17.26 0.84
N GLU A 4 32.62 18.47 1.32
CA GLU A 4 31.86 18.64 2.55
C GLU A 4 30.38 18.29 2.35
N LEU A 5 29.80 18.71 1.22
CA LEU A 5 28.43 18.38 0.87
C LEU A 5 28.26 16.88 0.61
N ASP A 6 29.22 16.24 -0.04
CA ASP A 6 29.21 14.78 -0.25
C ASP A 6 29.22 14.02 1.08
N HIS A 7 30.08 14.42 2.02
CA HIS A 7 30.15 13.83 3.35
C HIS A 7 28.81 13.89 4.09
N VAL A 8 28.13 15.05 4.04
CA VAL A 8 26.80 15.23 4.65
C VAL A 8 25.77 14.27 4.06
N TYR A 9 25.77 14.07 2.73
CA TYR A 9 24.85 13.13 2.09
C TYR A 9 25.12 11.67 2.45
N ARG A 10 26.39 11.29 2.58
CA ARG A 10 26.77 9.94 3.05
C ARG A 10 26.28 9.68 4.47
N LEU A 11 26.49 10.62 5.38
CA LEU A 11 26.00 10.53 6.77
C LEU A 11 24.47 10.41 6.81
N LYS A 12 23.75 11.25 6.06
CA LYS A 12 22.28 11.13 5.96
C LYS A 12 21.87 9.77 5.40
N SER A 13 22.56 9.28 4.38
CA SER A 13 22.29 7.96 3.79
C SER A 13 22.45 6.83 4.80
N ALA A 14 23.51 6.86 5.62
CA ALA A 14 23.75 5.90 6.69
C ALA A 14 22.68 5.99 7.79
N ALA A 15 22.28 7.20 8.17
CA ALA A 15 21.19 7.41 9.12
C ALA A 15 19.85 6.86 8.60
N ILE A 16 19.51 7.08 7.33
CA ILE A 16 18.30 6.50 6.72
C ILE A 16 18.36 4.97 6.72
N TYR A 17 19.52 4.39 6.44
CA TYR A 17 19.69 2.93 6.51
C TYR A 17 19.46 2.41 7.94
N ALA A 18 20.08 3.03 8.94
CA ALA A 18 19.88 2.66 10.34
C ALA A 18 18.41 2.79 10.77
N ILE A 19 17.74 3.89 10.41
CA ILE A 19 16.30 4.06 10.65
C ILE A 19 15.51 2.94 9.96
N SER A 20 15.81 2.62 8.71
CA SER A 20 15.13 1.55 7.96
C SER A 20 15.21 0.20 8.68
N CYS A 21 16.37 -0.14 9.24
CA CYS A 21 16.55 -1.36 10.02
C CYS A 21 15.72 -1.38 11.30
N LEU A 22 15.47 -0.21 11.91
CA LEU A 22 14.70 -0.11 13.15
C LEU A 22 13.18 -0.19 12.92
N VAL A 23 12.69 0.34 11.81
CA VAL A 23 11.23 0.51 11.62
C VAL A 23 10.58 -0.54 10.73
N ARG A 24 11.33 -1.21 9.85
CA ARG A 24 10.77 -2.23 8.95
C ARG A 24 10.27 -3.44 9.73
N ASN A 25 9.05 -3.87 9.48
CA ASN A 25 8.34 -4.95 10.17
C ASN A 25 8.12 -4.72 11.68
N PHE A 26 8.33 -3.50 12.18
CA PHE A 26 8.13 -3.15 13.59
C PHE A 26 7.11 -2.00 13.71
N PRO A 27 5.80 -2.29 13.69
CA PRO A 27 4.75 -1.27 13.74
C PRO A 27 4.91 -0.31 14.92
N THR A 28 5.27 -0.81 16.11
CA THR A 28 5.51 0.02 17.29
C THR A 28 6.62 1.04 17.07
N ALA A 29 7.73 0.63 16.42
CA ALA A 29 8.83 1.54 16.10
C ALA A 29 8.42 2.56 15.02
N GLN A 30 7.60 2.16 14.05
CA GLN A 30 6.99 3.08 13.09
C GLN A 30 6.12 4.12 13.80
N ASN A 31 5.34 3.71 14.81
CA ASN A 31 4.50 4.63 15.60
C ASN A 31 5.35 5.69 16.29
N VAL A 32 6.41 5.25 16.99
CA VAL A 32 7.35 6.15 17.68
C VAL A 32 7.99 7.10 16.68
N LEU A 33 8.41 6.64 15.51
CA LEU A 33 8.95 7.50 14.46
C LEU A 33 7.94 8.58 14.03
N ILE A 34 6.69 8.21 13.80
CA ILE A 34 5.63 9.12 13.34
C ILE A 34 5.26 10.14 14.43
N GLN A 35 5.01 9.67 15.66
CA GLN A 35 4.64 10.50 16.81
C GLN A 35 5.69 11.55 17.14
N ASN A 36 6.98 11.23 16.94
CA ASN A 36 8.10 12.15 17.17
C ASN A 36 8.42 13.03 15.95
N GLY A 37 7.51 13.13 14.97
CA GLY A 37 7.67 13.99 13.80
C GLY A 37 8.72 13.50 12.80
N GLY A 38 9.10 12.23 12.84
CA GLY A 38 10.09 11.63 11.95
C GLY A 38 9.72 11.79 10.48
N LEU A 39 8.44 11.74 10.13
CA LEU A 39 7.98 11.98 8.76
C LEU A 39 8.27 13.41 8.29
N ASN A 40 8.14 14.43 9.16
CA ASN A 40 8.48 15.82 8.82
C ASN A 40 9.98 15.97 8.50
N ILE A 41 10.82 15.22 9.21
CA ILE A 41 12.27 15.22 9.01
C ILE A 41 12.61 14.51 7.69
N LEU A 42 12.00 13.34 7.45
CA LEU A 42 12.21 12.56 6.23
C LEU A 42 11.73 13.28 4.98
N LEU A 43 10.56 13.93 5.05
CA LEU A 43 9.92 14.66 3.96
C LEU A 43 10.31 16.13 3.90
N ASN A 44 11.40 16.52 4.56
CA ASN A 44 11.87 17.89 4.53
C ASN A 44 12.11 18.35 3.08
N GLU A 45 11.46 19.43 2.68
CA GLU A 45 11.49 19.97 1.32
C GLU A 45 12.92 20.20 0.80
N LYS A 46 13.85 20.61 1.68
CA LYS A 46 15.26 20.83 1.31
C LYS A 46 15.95 19.55 0.81
N ILE A 47 15.48 18.37 1.24
CA ILE A 47 15.99 17.08 0.75
C ILE A 47 15.51 16.84 -0.68
N PHE A 48 14.24 17.12 -0.98
CA PHE A 48 13.60 16.81 -2.27
C PHE A 48 13.77 17.90 -3.35
N VAL A 49 14.19 19.11 -2.97
CA VAL A 49 14.53 20.19 -3.91
C VAL A 49 15.97 20.08 -4.44
N ASN A 50 16.88 19.43 -3.71
CA ASN A 50 18.27 19.31 -4.16
C ASN A 50 18.40 18.36 -5.37
N ASN A 51 19.00 18.84 -6.45
CA ASN A 51 19.17 18.10 -7.70
C ASN A 51 20.57 17.48 -7.88
N CYS A 52 21.42 17.44 -6.84
CA CYS A 52 22.71 16.74 -6.91
C CYS A 52 22.55 15.21 -6.91
N GLU A 53 23.51 14.48 -7.50
CA GLU A 53 23.42 13.01 -7.64
C GLU A 53 23.23 12.29 -6.30
N ASN A 54 24.00 12.69 -5.27
CA ASN A 54 23.89 12.09 -3.94
C ASN A 54 22.62 12.50 -3.19
N GLY A 55 22.10 13.69 -3.48
CA GLY A 55 20.78 14.13 -3.02
C GLY A 55 19.68 13.27 -3.60
N TYR A 56 19.76 12.94 -4.88
CA TYR A 56 18.81 12.04 -5.53
C TYR A 56 18.84 10.61 -4.95
N LYS A 57 20.03 10.03 -4.75
CA LYS A 57 20.15 8.71 -4.10
C LYS A 57 19.53 8.69 -2.71
N LEU A 58 19.69 9.79 -1.96
CA LEU A 58 19.06 9.94 -0.65
C LEU A 58 17.52 10.02 -0.75
N GLN A 59 16.99 10.82 -1.69
CA GLN A 59 15.55 10.93 -1.94
C GLN A 59 14.93 9.58 -2.25
N LEU A 60 15.57 8.78 -3.12
CA LEU A 60 15.11 7.43 -3.43
C LEU A 60 15.10 6.53 -2.19
N LYS A 61 16.16 6.54 -1.37
CA LYS A 61 16.20 5.72 -0.15
C LYS A 61 15.07 6.06 0.82
N ILE A 62 14.79 7.35 0.99
CA ILE A 62 13.67 7.82 1.82
C ILE A 62 12.34 7.36 1.21
N ALA A 63 12.16 7.57 -0.09
CA ALA A 63 10.94 7.19 -0.79
C ALA A 63 10.69 5.68 -0.74
N SER A 64 11.73 4.88 -1.00
CA SER A 64 11.68 3.42 -0.89
C SER A 64 11.35 2.98 0.54
N LEU A 65 11.93 3.61 1.57
CA LEU A 65 11.55 3.32 2.95
C LEU A 65 10.06 3.55 3.17
N LEU A 66 9.54 4.74 2.84
CA LEU A 66 8.13 5.07 3.05
C LEU A 66 7.19 4.14 2.28
N THR A 67 7.55 3.80 1.05
CA THR A 67 6.86 2.79 0.23
C THR A 67 6.87 1.43 0.92
N THR A 68 8.00 0.97 1.46
CA THR A 68 8.07 -0.28 2.23
C THR A 68 7.12 -0.25 3.43
N LEU A 69 7.07 0.84 4.20
CA LEU A 69 6.18 0.93 5.37
C LEU A 69 4.70 0.89 4.99
N LEU A 70 4.33 1.54 3.88
CA LEU A 70 2.96 1.47 3.34
C LEU A 70 2.62 0.06 2.86
N GLN A 71 3.55 -0.59 2.17
CA GLN A 71 3.38 -1.96 1.67
C GLN A 71 3.22 -2.95 2.83
N GLU A 72 4.03 -2.85 3.88
CA GLU A 72 3.94 -3.71 5.06
C GLU A 72 2.54 -3.69 5.71
N ARG A 73 1.90 -2.51 5.77
CA ARG A 73 0.52 -2.38 6.22
C ARG A 73 -0.47 -3.05 5.27
N TYR A 74 -0.33 -2.83 3.97
CA TYR A 74 -1.20 -3.43 2.97
C TYR A 74 -1.10 -4.96 2.96
N ASP A 75 0.12 -5.49 3.10
CA ASP A 75 0.37 -6.93 3.22
C ASP A 75 -0.26 -7.51 4.49
N ALA A 76 -0.22 -6.76 5.60
CA ALA A 76 -0.91 -7.16 6.83
C ALA A 76 -2.44 -7.22 6.64
N GLU A 77 -3.01 -6.28 5.91
CA GLU A 77 -4.44 -6.24 5.59
C GLU A 77 -4.87 -7.40 4.68
N ILE A 78 -4.11 -7.69 3.62
CA ILE A 78 -4.34 -8.85 2.77
C ILE A 78 -4.25 -10.13 3.58
N ASN A 79 -3.18 -10.30 4.38
CA ASN A 79 -3.01 -11.51 5.18
C ASN A 79 -4.16 -11.70 6.17
N PHE A 80 -4.61 -10.63 6.82
CA PHE A 80 -5.80 -10.67 7.68
C PHE A 80 -7.04 -11.16 6.92
N ASN A 81 -7.32 -10.60 5.75
CA ASN A 81 -8.46 -11.00 4.93
C ASN A 81 -8.36 -12.47 4.47
N ILE A 82 -7.17 -12.94 4.09
CA ILE A 82 -6.94 -14.35 3.74
C ILE A 82 -7.22 -15.27 4.92
N GLN A 83 -6.68 -14.96 6.12
CA GLN A 83 -6.94 -15.81 7.30
C GLN A 83 -8.40 -15.76 7.72
N ARG A 84 -9.05 -14.60 7.57
CA ARG A 84 -10.48 -14.43 7.82
C ARG A 84 -11.32 -15.34 6.93
N SER A 85 -11.11 -15.33 5.62
CA SER A 85 -11.86 -16.19 4.69
C SER A 85 -11.65 -17.67 4.98
N LYS A 86 -10.41 -18.09 5.30
CA LYS A 86 -10.13 -19.48 5.70
C LYS A 86 -10.88 -19.88 6.97
N LEU A 87 -11.00 -18.97 7.94
CA LEU A 87 -11.75 -19.23 9.17
C LEU A 87 -13.27 -19.27 8.90
N GLU A 88 -13.78 -18.40 8.02
CA GLU A 88 -15.18 -18.39 7.57
C GLU A 88 -15.56 -19.70 6.86
N GLU A 89 -14.65 -20.30 6.09
CA GLU A 89 -14.86 -21.58 5.42
C GLU A 89 -14.93 -22.76 6.41
N LEU A 90 -14.12 -22.75 7.46
CA LEU A 90 -14.09 -23.81 8.48
C LEU A 90 -15.24 -23.70 9.49
N ASP A 91 -15.67 -22.48 9.81
CA ASP A 91 -16.79 -22.22 10.71
C ASP A 91 -17.56 -20.96 10.27
N PRO A 92 -18.58 -21.14 9.41
CA PRO A 92 -19.44 -20.04 8.97
C PRO A 92 -20.19 -19.36 10.13
N SER A 93 -20.32 -20.03 11.29
CA SER A 93 -21.01 -19.52 12.47
C SER A 93 -20.10 -18.69 13.40
N PHE A 94 -18.79 -18.70 13.17
CA PHE A 94 -17.83 -17.98 14.00
C PHE A 94 -18.04 -16.46 13.99
N PHE A 95 -18.34 -15.89 12.83
CA PHE A 95 -18.49 -14.43 12.69
C PHE A 95 -19.89 -13.93 13.04
N SER A 96 -20.90 -14.81 13.03
CA SER A 96 -22.23 -14.50 13.53
C SER A 96 -22.33 -14.62 15.06
N SER A 97 -21.39 -15.32 15.70
CA SER A 97 -21.25 -15.44 17.15
C SER A 97 -20.21 -14.47 17.76
N LEU A 98 -19.53 -13.66 16.95
CA LEU A 98 -18.67 -12.59 17.45
C LEU A 98 -19.52 -11.63 18.32
N PRO A 99 -19.15 -11.43 19.59
CA PRO A 99 -20.03 -10.80 20.54
C PRO A 99 -20.36 -9.36 20.13
N SER A 100 -21.63 -9.11 19.82
CA SER A 100 -22.26 -7.86 20.23
C SER A 100 -22.37 -7.92 21.78
N PRO A 101 -22.29 -6.80 22.51
CA PRO A 101 -21.95 -6.77 23.95
C PRO A 101 -22.87 -7.51 24.95
N HIS A 102 -23.88 -8.26 24.53
CA HIS A 102 -24.79 -8.93 25.44
C HIS A 102 -25.23 -10.31 24.96
N HIS A 103 -25.17 -11.25 25.92
CA HIS A 103 -25.74 -12.60 25.98
C HIS A 103 -24.92 -13.78 25.46
N GLN A 104 -24.37 -14.53 26.43
CA GLN A 104 -24.01 -15.94 26.33
C GLN A 104 -25.16 -16.78 26.88
N SER A 105 -25.56 -17.83 26.17
CA SER A 105 -26.20 -19.00 26.76
C SER A 105 -25.63 -20.28 26.16
N ALA A 106 -25.21 -21.18 27.02
CA ALA A 106 -24.71 -22.51 26.70
C ALA A 106 -25.84 -23.45 26.27
N ALA A 107 -25.55 -24.34 25.32
CA ALA A 107 -26.32 -25.54 25.09
C ALA A 107 -25.37 -26.73 24.92
N ASP A 108 -25.58 -27.73 25.75
CA ASP A 108 -24.99 -29.07 25.71
C ASP A 108 -25.61 -29.90 24.58
N SER A 109 -24.83 -30.77 23.95
CA SER A 109 -25.36 -32.02 23.38
C SER A 109 -24.28 -33.05 23.06
N ASP A 110 -24.54 -34.27 23.54
CA ASP A 110 -23.91 -35.56 23.25
C ASP A 110 -23.86 -35.92 21.75
N SER A 111 -22.82 -36.65 21.32
CA SER A 111 -22.96 -38.01 20.75
C SER A 111 -21.64 -38.58 20.22
N SER A 112 -21.56 -39.91 20.30
CA SER A 112 -20.41 -40.77 20.03
C SER A 112 -20.17 -41.09 18.55
N SER A 113 -18.92 -41.44 18.26
CA SER A 113 -18.38 -42.16 17.09
C SER A 113 -18.09 -41.34 15.83
N THR A 114 -17.09 -40.46 15.88
CA THR A 114 -16.26 -39.96 14.75
C THR A 114 -14.90 -39.43 15.26
N ASP A 115 -14.23 -40.16 16.15
CA ASP A 115 -13.18 -39.57 17.00
C ASP A 115 -11.91 -39.10 16.27
N ARG A 116 -11.64 -39.59 15.05
CA ARG A 116 -10.46 -39.17 14.27
C ARG A 116 -10.71 -37.98 13.36
N GLU A 117 -11.85 -37.92 12.68
CA GLU A 117 -12.21 -36.79 11.80
C GLU A 117 -12.57 -35.56 12.63
N SER A 118 -13.25 -35.75 13.77
CA SER A 118 -13.55 -34.68 14.73
C SER A 118 -12.27 -34.07 15.33
N ALA A 119 -11.27 -34.88 15.68
CA ALA A 119 -10.00 -34.40 16.20
C ALA A 119 -9.16 -33.65 15.15
N ALA A 120 -9.14 -34.13 13.90
CA ALA A 120 -8.42 -33.47 12.81
C ALA A 120 -9.05 -32.11 12.49
N HIS A 121 -10.38 -32.04 12.39
CA HIS A 121 -11.12 -30.80 12.16
C HIS A 121 -10.90 -29.79 13.30
N SER A 122 -10.95 -30.24 14.55
CA SER A 122 -10.67 -29.41 15.73
C SER A 122 -9.24 -28.85 15.72
N TYR A 123 -8.25 -29.64 15.32
CA TYR A 123 -6.87 -29.19 15.23
C TYR A 123 -6.65 -28.14 14.12
N GLU A 124 -7.20 -28.39 12.92
CA GLU A 124 -7.12 -27.47 11.78
C GLU A 124 -7.80 -26.12 12.09
N TYR A 125 -8.96 -26.17 12.74
CA TYR A 125 -9.66 -24.99 13.22
C TYR A 125 -8.79 -24.18 14.19
N ASN A 126 -8.22 -24.81 15.22
CA ASN A 126 -7.39 -24.12 16.22
C ASN A 126 -6.14 -23.45 15.60
N ILE A 127 -5.50 -24.10 14.62
CA ILE A 127 -4.38 -23.50 13.88
C ILE A 127 -4.85 -22.27 13.11
N THR A 128 -5.96 -22.40 12.38
CA THR A 128 -6.49 -21.30 11.54
C THR A 128 -6.92 -20.13 12.40
N LEU A 129 -7.58 -20.39 13.53
CA LEU A 129 -7.94 -19.38 14.53
C LEU A 129 -6.71 -18.66 15.08
N SER A 130 -5.66 -19.40 15.46
CA SER A 130 -4.40 -18.80 15.94
C SER A 130 -3.78 -17.87 14.90
N LYS A 131 -3.72 -18.28 13.63
CA LYS A 131 -3.19 -17.46 12.53
C LYS A 131 -4.06 -16.23 12.26
N PHE A 132 -5.37 -16.37 12.34
CA PHE A 132 -6.31 -15.26 12.23
C PHE A 132 -6.09 -14.23 13.34
N LEU A 133 -5.96 -14.66 14.59
CA LEU A 133 -5.72 -13.77 15.73
C LEU A 133 -4.36 -13.05 15.63
N GLU A 134 -3.31 -13.75 15.17
CA GLU A 134 -2.01 -13.14 14.91
C GLU A 134 -2.09 -12.08 13.79
N ALA A 135 -2.72 -12.41 12.66
CA ALA A 135 -2.89 -11.49 11.54
C ALA A 135 -3.70 -10.25 11.94
N ARG A 136 -4.76 -10.43 12.73
CA ARG A 136 -5.55 -9.34 13.30
C ARG A 136 -4.72 -8.44 14.20
N SER A 137 -4.02 -9.01 15.19
CA SER A 137 -3.18 -8.25 16.11
C SER A 137 -2.11 -7.45 15.36
N LYS A 138 -1.49 -8.02 14.33
CA LYS A 138 -0.53 -7.32 13.49
C LYS A 138 -1.16 -6.16 12.72
N LEU A 139 -2.34 -6.37 12.13
CA LEU A 139 -3.08 -5.32 11.42
C LEU A 139 -3.50 -4.19 12.38
N ASP A 140 -3.95 -4.53 13.59
CA ASP A 140 -4.32 -3.56 14.62
C ASP A 140 -3.13 -2.66 15.00
N GLN A 141 -1.93 -3.23 15.13
CA GLN A 141 -0.71 -2.43 15.36
C GLN A 141 -0.40 -1.46 14.21
N TYR A 142 -0.74 -1.81 12.96
CA TYR A 142 -0.63 -0.89 11.82
C TYR A 142 -1.80 0.10 11.70
N SER A 143 -2.96 -0.19 12.30
CA SER A 143 -4.14 0.68 12.24
C SER A 143 -4.02 1.86 13.21
N GLU A 144 -3.30 1.68 14.32
CA GLU A 144 -2.83 2.78 15.18
C GLU A 144 -1.93 3.77 14.43
N LEU A 145 -1.31 3.32 13.33
CA LEU A 145 -0.49 4.16 12.47
C LEU A 145 -1.38 4.83 11.42
N ASN A 146 -1.63 6.12 11.61
CA ASN A 146 -2.24 6.93 10.56
C ASN A 146 -1.19 7.35 9.50
N LEU A 147 -0.33 6.41 9.07
CA LEU A 147 0.80 6.65 8.16
C LEU A 147 0.31 7.23 6.84
N GLY A 148 -0.69 6.61 6.21
CA GLY A 148 -1.28 7.11 4.96
C GLY A 148 -1.78 8.54 5.11
N TYR A 149 -2.62 8.82 6.10
CA TYR A 149 -3.11 10.17 6.38
C TYR A 149 -1.98 11.18 6.65
N SER A 150 -0.98 10.78 7.43
CA SER A 150 0.19 11.63 7.74
C SER A 150 0.98 11.97 6.48
N LEU A 151 1.21 10.99 5.61
CA LEU A 151 1.88 11.19 4.33
C LEU A 151 1.05 12.08 3.39
N ALA A 152 -0.27 11.87 3.32
CA ALA A 152 -1.16 12.70 2.53
C ALA A 152 -1.09 14.18 2.95
N ASN A 153 -1.12 14.46 4.25
CA ASN A 153 -0.99 15.81 4.80
C ASN A 153 0.37 16.45 4.47
N LEU A 154 1.42 15.64 4.41
CA LEU A 154 2.79 16.07 4.08
C LEU A 154 3.07 16.15 2.58
N GLN A 155 2.01 16.23 1.75
CA GLN A 155 2.12 16.37 0.29
C GLN A 155 2.91 15.23 -0.36
N TRP A 156 2.95 14.05 0.26
CA TRP A 156 3.72 12.91 -0.21
C TRP A 156 3.37 12.53 -1.66
N CYS A 157 2.10 12.57 -2.03
CA CYS A 157 1.67 12.29 -3.41
C CYS A 157 2.37 13.22 -4.43
N ASN A 158 2.52 14.51 -4.11
CA ASN A 158 3.22 15.44 -5.00
C ASN A 158 4.71 15.10 -5.08
N ILE A 159 5.33 14.75 -3.96
CA ILE A 159 6.74 14.34 -3.90
C ILE A 159 6.97 13.06 -4.73
N ALA A 160 6.19 12.02 -4.50
CA ALA A 160 6.27 10.75 -5.23
C ALA A 160 6.09 10.95 -6.74
N LYS A 161 5.12 11.77 -7.15
CA LYS A 161 4.94 12.16 -8.55
C LYS A 161 6.15 12.87 -9.12
N THR A 162 6.68 13.88 -8.43
CA THR A 162 7.86 14.63 -8.88
C THR A 162 9.09 13.72 -8.98
N LEU A 163 9.27 12.79 -8.06
CA LEU A 163 10.32 11.77 -8.14
C LEU A 163 10.16 10.91 -9.39
N PHE A 164 8.93 10.49 -9.72
CA PHE A 164 8.68 9.73 -10.93
C PHE A 164 9.03 10.50 -12.20
N ILE A 165 8.48 11.70 -12.34
CA ILE A 165 8.69 12.54 -13.52
C ILE A 165 10.18 12.84 -13.75
N LYS A 166 10.95 13.08 -12.67
CA LYS A 166 12.38 13.38 -12.79
C LYS A 166 13.24 12.16 -13.16
N ASN A 167 12.73 10.93 -13.04
CA ASN A 167 13.57 9.72 -13.04
C ASN A 167 13.07 8.56 -13.90
N ASN A 168 12.02 8.79 -14.68
CA ASN A 168 11.51 7.90 -15.71
C ASN A 168 12.53 7.49 -16.81
N HIS A 169 13.73 8.08 -16.84
CA HIS A 169 14.78 7.80 -17.83
C HIS A 169 16.06 7.17 -17.24
N LYS A 170 16.05 6.75 -15.96
CA LYS A 170 17.25 6.25 -15.25
C LYS A 170 17.15 4.77 -14.89
N THR A 171 18.29 4.17 -14.52
CA THR A 171 18.45 2.80 -13.98
C THR A 171 17.58 2.45 -12.75
N ASN A 172 16.84 3.40 -12.19
CA ASN A 172 15.99 3.20 -11.01
C ASN A 172 14.49 3.17 -11.36
N MET A 173 14.16 2.93 -12.63
CA MET A 173 12.78 2.96 -13.13
C MET A 173 11.87 2.04 -12.31
N GLU A 174 12.30 0.79 -12.06
CA GLU A 174 11.54 -0.18 -11.25
C GLU A 174 11.22 0.37 -9.85
N THR A 175 12.21 0.90 -9.14
CA THR A 175 12.02 1.48 -7.80
C THR A 175 11.01 2.62 -7.82
N VAL A 176 11.10 3.46 -8.84
CA VAL A 176 10.29 4.67 -8.98
C VAL A 176 8.85 4.35 -9.40
N THR A 177 8.66 3.30 -10.20
CA THR A 177 7.35 2.72 -10.53
C THR A 177 6.71 2.06 -9.31
N ASN A 178 7.47 1.29 -8.53
CA ASN A 178 6.99 0.69 -7.28
C ASN A 178 6.53 1.76 -6.29
N ILE A 179 7.28 2.87 -6.19
CA ILE A 179 6.85 4.02 -5.39
C ILE A 179 5.49 4.53 -5.87
N LEU A 180 5.25 4.69 -7.17
CA LEU A 180 3.93 5.12 -7.62
C LEU A 180 2.82 4.08 -7.36
N LEU A 181 3.06 2.82 -7.69
CA LEU A 181 2.10 1.72 -7.54
C LEU A 181 1.58 1.60 -6.11
N THR A 182 2.48 1.46 -5.13
CA THR A 182 2.10 1.32 -3.72
C THR A 182 1.35 2.55 -3.20
N ASN A 183 1.56 3.71 -3.82
CA ASN A 183 0.89 4.96 -3.45
C ASN A 183 -0.41 5.22 -4.21
N LEU A 184 -0.84 4.35 -5.13
CA LEU A 184 -2.10 4.53 -5.87
C LEU A 184 -3.31 4.61 -4.93
N ASN A 185 -3.35 3.73 -3.93
CA ASN A 185 -4.43 3.69 -2.92
C ASN A 185 -4.40 4.92 -2.00
N LEU A 186 -3.26 5.60 -1.89
CA LEU A 186 -3.12 6.81 -1.08
C LEU A 186 -3.39 8.08 -1.89
N CYS A 187 -3.15 8.04 -3.20
CA CYS A 187 -3.04 9.21 -4.06
C CYS A 187 -4.07 9.17 -5.19
N ASP A 188 -5.36 9.33 -4.85
CA ASP A 188 -6.51 9.34 -5.78
C ASP A 188 -6.38 10.29 -6.99
N LYS A 189 -5.50 11.30 -6.89
CA LYS A 189 -5.27 12.29 -7.94
C LYS A 189 -4.30 11.81 -9.01
N PHE A 190 -3.54 10.73 -8.82
CA PHE A 190 -2.60 10.23 -9.82
C PHE A 190 -3.30 9.83 -11.11
N GLY A 191 -4.45 9.16 -11.03
CA GLY A 191 -5.26 8.77 -12.19
C GLY A 191 -5.56 9.95 -13.11
N ARG A 192 -5.80 11.14 -12.53
CA ARG A 192 -6.22 12.36 -13.25
C ARG A 192 -5.08 13.21 -13.79
N ASP A 193 -3.82 12.90 -13.44
CA ASP A 193 -2.68 13.76 -13.79
C ASP A 193 -2.26 13.56 -15.25
N LYS A 194 -2.53 14.57 -16.08
CA LYS A 194 -2.21 14.55 -17.52
C LYS A 194 -0.72 14.36 -17.80
N GLN A 195 0.14 14.97 -16.99
CA GLN A 195 1.59 14.89 -17.19
C GLN A 195 2.08 13.48 -16.90
N LEU A 196 1.61 12.87 -15.79
CA LEU A 196 1.95 11.51 -15.43
C LEU A 196 1.50 10.52 -16.52
N ARG A 197 0.24 10.63 -16.98
CA ARG A 197 -0.28 9.78 -18.06
C ARG A 197 0.52 9.93 -19.36
N ASN A 198 0.84 11.16 -19.77
CA ASN A 198 1.64 11.39 -20.98
C ASN A 198 3.02 10.74 -20.89
N ILE A 199 3.62 10.74 -19.70
CA ILE A 199 4.90 10.07 -19.46
C ILE A 199 4.73 8.55 -19.51
N LEU A 200 3.70 7.99 -18.88
CA LEU A 200 3.43 6.55 -18.90
C LEU A 200 3.16 6.02 -20.30
N VAL A 201 2.40 6.78 -21.12
CA VAL A 201 2.20 6.47 -22.54
C VAL A 201 3.53 6.46 -23.29
N LYS A 202 4.36 7.50 -23.13
CA LYS A 202 5.69 7.56 -23.78
C LYS A 202 6.59 6.41 -23.36
N ILE A 203 6.58 6.06 -22.07
CA ILE A 203 7.31 4.93 -21.51
C ILE A 203 6.85 3.65 -22.21
N ARG A 204 5.55 3.34 -22.16
CA ARG A 204 4.95 2.17 -22.82
C ARG A 204 5.35 2.09 -24.30
N ASP A 205 5.20 3.19 -25.03
CA ASP A 205 5.53 3.25 -26.46
C ASP A 205 7.03 3.02 -26.72
N SER A 206 7.89 3.36 -25.75
CA SER A 206 9.35 3.11 -25.83
C SER A 206 9.74 1.68 -25.45
N PHE A 207 8.87 0.94 -24.75
CA PHE A 207 9.13 -0.42 -24.27
C PHE A 207 8.63 -1.52 -25.22
N GLY A 208 8.02 -1.17 -26.36
CA GLY A 208 7.49 -2.13 -27.34
C GLY A 208 8.49 -3.11 -27.99
N GLU A 209 9.72 -3.21 -27.49
CA GLU A 209 10.79 -4.07 -28.03
C GLU A 209 11.70 -4.76 -26.98
N TYR A 210 11.50 -4.62 -25.66
CA TYR A 210 12.45 -5.17 -24.65
C TYR A 210 11.81 -6.10 -23.61
N GLU A 211 12.18 -7.39 -23.65
CA GLU A 211 11.70 -8.46 -22.77
C GLU A 211 12.10 -8.36 -21.27
N GLU A 212 11.09 -8.70 -20.46
CA GLU A 212 11.09 -9.40 -19.16
C GLU A 212 11.66 -8.72 -17.91
N GLY A 213 10.73 -8.23 -17.07
CA GLY A 213 10.93 -7.98 -15.63
C GLY A 213 10.48 -6.59 -15.17
N ALA A 214 11.02 -5.53 -15.78
CA ALA A 214 10.65 -4.15 -15.48
C ALA A 214 9.27 -3.75 -16.06
N GLU A 215 8.73 -4.56 -16.96
CA GLU A 215 7.48 -4.30 -17.67
C GLU A 215 6.24 -4.53 -16.80
N LEU A 216 6.21 -5.55 -15.94
CA LEU A 216 4.98 -5.92 -15.21
C LEU A 216 4.44 -4.79 -14.33
N ASN A 217 5.32 -4.14 -13.58
CA ASN A 217 4.91 -3.03 -12.71
C ASN A 217 4.52 -1.78 -13.52
N LEU A 218 5.16 -1.55 -14.68
CA LEU A 218 4.79 -0.44 -15.56
C LEU A 218 3.46 -0.68 -16.28
N ILE A 219 3.23 -1.91 -16.76
CA ILE A 219 2.00 -2.34 -17.39
C ILE A 219 0.87 -2.22 -16.37
N GLN A 220 1.04 -2.78 -15.16
CA GLN A 220 0.06 -2.64 -14.09
C GLN A 220 -0.21 -1.17 -13.74
N LEU A 221 0.83 -0.34 -13.68
CA LEU A 221 0.67 1.10 -13.41
C LEU A 221 -0.10 1.79 -14.54
N TYR A 222 0.17 1.42 -15.80
CA TYR A 222 -0.52 1.94 -16.98
C TYR A 222 -2.00 1.53 -17.00
N GLU A 223 -2.31 0.25 -16.79
CA GLU A 223 -3.67 -0.29 -16.73
C GLU A 223 -4.49 0.45 -15.66
N VAL A 224 -3.95 0.57 -14.44
CA VAL A 224 -4.66 1.22 -13.33
C VAL A 224 -4.86 2.73 -13.58
N LEU A 225 -3.87 3.43 -14.12
CA LEU A 225 -3.92 4.90 -14.27
C LEU A 225 -4.56 5.39 -15.58
N VAL A 226 -4.49 4.62 -16.65
CA VAL A 226 -4.91 5.04 -17.99
C VAL A 226 -6.20 4.34 -18.41
N GLU A 227 -6.30 3.02 -18.20
CA GLU A 227 -7.46 2.24 -18.63
C GLU A 227 -8.62 2.31 -17.62
N GLY A 228 -8.31 2.33 -16.31
CA GLY A 228 -9.30 2.52 -15.25
C GLY A 228 -10.09 3.85 -15.31
N GLU A 229 -9.65 4.85 -16.09
CA GLU A 229 -10.45 6.05 -16.38
C GLU A 229 -11.42 5.89 -17.57
N GLY A 230 -11.14 4.97 -18.49
CA GLY A 230 -12.00 4.67 -19.64
C GLY A 230 -13.34 4.09 -19.20
N GLU A 231 -13.30 3.09 -18.31
CA GLU A 231 -14.50 2.48 -17.71
C GLU A 231 -15.29 3.48 -16.87
N ARG A 232 -14.63 4.32 -16.06
CA ARG A 232 -15.31 5.35 -15.24
C ARG A 232 -15.97 6.46 -16.08
N ARG A 233 -15.51 6.71 -17.30
CA ARG A 233 -16.17 7.65 -18.23
C ARG A 233 -17.40 7.02 -18.87
N ASN A 234 -17.33 5.75 -19.27
CA ASN A 234 -18.47 5.03 -19.86
C ASN A 234 -19.65 4.93 -18.89
N VAL A 235 -19.39 4.61 -17.61
CA VAL A 235 -20.44 4.58 -16.58
C VAL A 235 -21.13 5.93 -16.39
N LYS A 236 -20.37 7.04 -16.41
CA LYS A 236 -20.93 8.39 -16.27
C LYS A 236 -21.70 8.88 -17.50
N GLU A 237 -21.33 8.42 -18.70
CA GLU A 237 -22.09 8.71 -19.91
C GLU A 237 -23.38 7.89 -19.98
N GLU A 238 -23.37 6.65 -19.50
CA GLU A 238 -24.56 5.80 -19.39
C GLU A 238 -25.56 6.36 -18.36
N GLU A 239 -25.10 6.86 -17.22
CA GLU A 239 -25.94 7.56 -16.22
C GLU A 239 -26.52 8.88 -16.74
N ARG A 240 -25.76 9.63 -17.56
CA ARG A 240 -26.24 10.87 -18.20
C ARG A 240 -27.20 10.60 -19.36
N GLY A 241 -27.11 9.44 -20.00
CA GLY A 241 -28.06 8.98 -21.01
C GLY A 241 -29.42 8.63 -20.39
N LYS A 242 -29.44 7.97 -19.23
CA LYS A 242 -30.67 7.62 -18.50
C LYS A 242 -31.46 8.85 -18.05
N HIS A 243 -30.78 9.91 -17.59
CA HIS A 243 -31.46 11.14 -17.16
C HIS A 243 -32.06 12.01 -18.29
N ARG A 244 -31.81 11.67 -19.56
CA ARG A 244 -32.35 12.42 -20.69
C ARG A 244 -33.70 11.90 -21.20
N TYR A 245 -34.13 10.71 -20.78
CA TYR A 245 -35.42 10.12 -21.16
C TYR A 245 -36.58 10.49 -20.21
N ASP A 246 -36.30 11.00 -19.00
CA ASP A 246 -37.35 11.37 -18.03
C ASP A 246 -37.85 12.83 -18.14
N LYS A 247 -37.44 13.57 -19.17
CA LYS A 247 -37.84 14.99 -19.34
C LYS A 247 -38.75 15.28 -20.51
N ASP A 248 -39.09 14.28 -21.32
CA ASP A 248 -39.98 14.44 -22.48
C ASP A 248 -41.37 13.80 -22.28
N GLU A 249 -41.68 13.30 -21.07
CA GLU A 249 -43.04 12.90 -20.66
C GLU A 249 -43.55 13.82 -19.55
N LEU A 250 -43.94 15.05 -19.91
CA LEU A 250 -44.89 15.89 -19.15
C LEU A 250 -45.42 17.04 -20.02
#